data_AF-A0A966L5D8-F1
#
_entry.id   AF-A0A966L5D8-F1
#
_cell.length_a   1.000
_cell.length_b   1.000
_cell.length_c   1.000
_cell.angle_alpha   90.00
_cell.angle_beta   90.00
_cell.angle_gamma   90.00
#
_symmetry.space_group_name_H-M   'P 1'
#
loop_
_entity.id
_entity.type
_entity.pdbx_description
1 polymer ?
#
loop_
_entity_poly.entity_id
_entity_poly.type
_entity_poly.pdbx_seq_one_letter_code
_entity_poly.pdbx_strand_id
1 'polypeptide(L)' 'VLRLLNRRFGELPPHITETIQKLSVEKLEDLGEALLDFKSQADLINWLNQT' A
#
# COMPACT_ATOMS: atom_id res chain seq x y z
N VAL A 1 -3.78 -7.50 -0.37
CA VAL A 1 -2.81 -6.45 -0.78
C VAL A 1 -1.46 -6.51 -0.05
N LEU A 2 -1.39 -6.65 1.28
CA LEU A 2 -0.10 -6.66 2.03
C LEU A 2 0.95 -7.65 1.51
N ARG A 3 0.55 -8.88 1.18
CA ARG A 3 1.47 -9.88 0.61
C ARG A 3 2.03 -9.46 -0.76
N LEU A 4 1.28 -8.70 -1.55
CA LEU A 4 1.72 -8.19 -2.85
C LEU A 4 2.70 -7.03 -2.67
N LEU A 5 2.40 -6.14 -1.72
CA LEU A 5 3.29 -5.04 -1.36
C LEU A 5 4.64 -5.55 -0.86
N ASN A 6 4.64 -6.56 0.02
CA ASN A 6 5.88 -7.16 0.52
C ASN A 6 6.69 -7.87 -0.58
N ARG A 7 6.03 -8.39 -1.63
CA ARG A 7 6.71 -8.98 -2.79
C ARG A 7 7.28 -7.93 -3.74
N ARG A 8 6.61 -6.78 -3.89
CA ARG A 8 7.03 -5.73 -4.84
C ARG A 8 8.08 -4.80 -4.26
N PHE A 9 7.92 -4.41 -3.00
CA PHE A 9 8.77 -3.42 -2.33
C PHE A 9 9.70 -4.03 -1.26
N GLY A 10 9.59 -5.34 -1.01
CA GLY A 10 10.30 -5.97 0.09
C GLY A 10 9.60 -5.75 1.43
N GLU A 11 10.30 -6.00 2.53
CA GLU A 11 9.72 -5.90 3.87
C GLU A 11 9.32 -4.45 4.16
N LEU A 12 8.01 -4.19 4.21
CA LEU A 12 7.49 -2.86 4.51
C LEU A 12 7.68 -2.52 6.00
N PRO A 13 7.96 -1.25 6.33
CA PRO A 13 8.01 -0.81 7.72
C PRO A 13 6.71 -1.12 8.48
N PRO A 14 6.77 -1.38 9.80
CA PRO A 14 5.60 -1.70 10.61
C PRO A 14 4.52 -0.64 10.51
N HIS A 15 4.90 0.65 10.56
CA HIS A 15 3.98 1.78 10.51
C HIS A 15 3.15 1.82 9.21
N ILE A 16 3.74 1.43 8.06
CA ILE A 16 3.03 1.36 6.78
C ILE A 16 2.01 0.22 6.81
N THR A 17 2.45 -0.93 7.33
CA THR A 17 1.62 -2.14 7.43
C THR A 17 0.42 -1.90 8.34
N GLU A 18 0.61 -1.22 9.47
CA GLU A 18 -0.46 -0.81 10.38
C GLU A 18 -1.45 0.16 9.74
N THR A 19 -0.97 1.15 8.98
CA THR A 19 -1.86 2.07 8.24
C THR A 19 -2.72 1.30 7.25
N ILE A 20 -2.11 0.39 6.47
CA ILE A 20 -2.84 -0.42 5.49
C ILE A 20 -3.88 -1.32 6.18
N GLN A 21 -3.58 -1.89 7.35
CA GLN A 21 -4.55 -2.71 8.10
C GLN A 21 -5.74 -1.91 8.64
N LYS A 22 -5.59 -0.60 8.82
CA LYS A 22 -6.67 0.30 9.26
C LYS A 22 -7.54 0.82 8.12
N LEU A 23 -7.15 0.59 6.86
CA LEU A 23 -7.93 0.99 5.70
C LEU A 23 -9.23 0.18 5.60
N SER A 24 -10.30 0.85 5.20
CA SER A 24 -11.56 0.18 4.85
C SER A 24 -11.40 -0.73 3.63
N VAL A 25 -12.31 -1.68 3.47
CA VAL A 25 -12.29 -2.64 2.34
C VAL A 25 -12.24 -1.93 0.99
N GLU A 26 -13.05 -0.88 0.80
CA GLU A 26 -13.06 -0.06 -0.42
C GLU A 26 -11.66 0.53 -0.73
N LYS A 27 -10.99 1.10 0.26
CA LYS A 27 -9.62 1.62 0.12
C LYS A 27 -8.59 0.53 -0.14
N LEU A 28 -8.80 -0.69 0.36
CA LEU A 28 -7.93 -1.82 0.07
C LEU A 28 -8.09 -2.32 -1.37
N GLU A 29 -9.30 -2.25 -1.94
CA GLU A 29 -9.55 -2.54 -3.35
C GLU A 29 -8.88 -1.48 -4.24
N ASP A 30 -9.07 -0.20 -3.92
CA ASP A 30 -8.46 0.94 -4.61
C ASP A 30 -6.92 0.90 -4.56
N LEU A 31 -6.36 0.56 -3.40
CA LEU A 31 -4.93 0.30 -3.23
C LEU A 31 -4.45 -0.85 -4.13
N GLY A 32 -5.27 -1.87 -4.33
CA GLY A 32 -4.95 -3.00 -5.20
C GLY A 32 -4.81 -2.60 -6.67
N GLU A 33 -5.67 -1.70 -7.13
CA GLU A 33 -5.64 -1.14 -8.49
C GLU A 33 -4.46 -0.16 -8.64
N ALA A 34 -4.35 0.83 -7.75
CA ALA A 34 -3.26 1.80 -7.75
C ALA A 34 -1.88 1.13 -7.59
N LEU A 35 -1.81 -0.01 -6.91
CA LEU A 35 -0.59 -0.79 -6.80
C LEU A 35 -0.02 -1.13 -8.18
N LEU A 36 -0.85 -1.41 -9.19
CA LEU A 36 -0.37 -1.73 -10.54
C LEU A 36 0.48 -0.61 -11.12
N ASP A 37 0.10 0.65 -10.88
CA ASP A 37 0.78 1.85 -11.37
C ASP A 37 2.04 2.24 -10.58
N PHE A 38 2.15 1.84 -9.31
CA PHE A 38 3.30 2.21 -8.47
C PHE A 38 4.64 1.78 -9.08
N LYS A 39 5.57 2.72 -9.24
CA LYS A 39 6.93 2.45 -9.71
C LYS A 39 7.91 2.25 -8.56
N SER A 40 7.56 2.76 -7.38
CA SER A 40 8.43 2.82 -6.21
C SER A 40 7.64 2.76 -4.90
N GLN A 41 8.34 2.49 -3.80
CA GLN A 41 7.76 2.57 -2.46
C GLN A 41 7.30 4.00 -2.11
N ALA A 42 7.89 5.03 -2.72
CA ALA A 42 7.47 6.41 -2.55
C ALA A 42 6.04 6.64 -3.07
N ASP A 43 5.64 5.97 -4.16
CA ASP A 43 4.28 6.05 -4.69
C ASP A 43 3.25 5.48 -3.70
N LEU A 44 3.59 4.36 -3.06
CA LEU A 44 2.77 3.77 -1.99
C LEU A 44 2.62 4.74 -0.80
N ILE A 45 3.72 5.34 -0.35
CA ILE A 45 3.68 6.31 0.76
C ILE A 45 2.85 7.53 0.38
N ASN A 46 3.01 8.04 -0.84
CA ASN A 46 2.21 9.16 -1.34
C ASN A 46 0.73 8.83 -1.44
N TRP A 47 0.37 7.62 -1.88
CA TRP A 47 -1.01 7.18 -1.94
C TRP A 47 -1.63 7.07 -0.54
N LEU A 48 -0.88 6.51 0.43
CA LEU A 48 -1.31 6.41 1.82
C LEU A 48 -1.45 7.77 2.52
N ASN A 49 -0.70 8.78 2.10
CA ASN A 49 -0.81 10.15 2.63
C ASN A 49 -1.96 10.95 2.00
N GLN A 50 -2.44 10.54 0.82
CA GLN A 50 -3.55 11.18 0.10
C GLN A 50 -4.92 10.59 0.46
N THR A 51 -4.94 9.42 1.08
CA THR A 51 -6.14 8.70 1.52
C THR A 51 -6.40 8.90 3.00
#